data_AF-A0A7C1WSY9-F1
#
_entry.id   AF-A0A7C1WSY9-F1
#
_cell.length_a   1.000
_cell.length_b   1.000
_cell.length_c   1.000
_cell.angle_alpha   90.00
_cell.angle_beta   90.00
_cell.angle_gamma   90.00
#
_symmetry.space_group_name_H-M   'P 1'
#
loop_
_entity.id
_entity.type
_entity.pdbx_description
1 polymer ?
#
loop_
_entity_poly.entity_id
_entity_poly.type
_entity_poly.pdbx_seq_one_letter_code
_entity_poly.pdbx_strand_id
1 'polypeptide(L)'
;MPEPVSPSLILFVTASRREILRPGRGYEPGKPLSWSSFQSEAENFLKDCKDRMRRVRDHVPYSEIDQMRMQGIGAKNTEGSPMRLFDAYNTLVDAGNRLH
;
A
#
# COMPACT_ATOMS: atom_id res chain seq x y z
N MET A 1 28.56 -10.69 -6.59
CA MET A 1 28.36 -9.39 -7.27
C MET A 1 26.86 -9.15 -7.33
N PRO A 2 26.29 -8.13 -6.67
CA PRO A 2 24.86 -7.85 -6.79
C PRO A 2 24.55 -7.11 -8.11
N GLU A 3 23.59 -7.62 -8.87
CA GLU A 3 23.13 -7.09 -10.16
C GLU A 3 22.55 -5.65 -10.02
N PRO A 4 22.78 -4.74 -10.98
CA PRO A 4 22.26 -3.38 -10.92
C PRO A 4 20.73 -3.37 -11.14
N VAL A 5 20.01 -2.78 -10.19
CA VAL A 5 18.54 -2.62 -10.26
C VAL A 5 18.17 -1.75 -11.47
N SER A 6 17.23 -2.23 -12.29
CA SER A 6 16.80 -1.57 -13.53
C SER A 6 16.44 -0.08 -13.33
N PRO A 7 17.03 0.86 -14.10
CA PRO A 7 16.74 2.28 -14.01
C PRO A 7 15.25 2.62 -14.20
N SER A 8 14.52 1.81 -14.97
CA SER A 8 13.08 1.97 -15.18
C SER A 8 12.26 1.69 -13.91
N LEU A 9 12.70 0.74 -13.09
CA LEU A 9 12.10 0.43 -11.79
C LEU A 9 12.34 1.57 -10.79
N ILE A 10 13.54 2.16 -10.82
CA ILE A 10 13.86 3.35 -10.02
C ILE A 10 12.98 4.52 -10.47
N LEU A 11 12.87 4.77 -11.78
CA LEU A 11 12.04 5.86 -12.31
C LEU A 11 10.56 5.68 -11.95
N PHE A 12 10.02 4.45 -12.04
CA PHE A 12 8.64 4.17 -11.65
C PHE A 12 8.38 4.40 -10.15
N VAL A 13 9.29 3.93 -9.29
CA VAL A 13 9.20 4.14 -7.83
C VAL A 13 9.35 5.63 -7.47
N THR A 14 10.20 6.36 -8.19
CA THR A 14 10.47 7.78 -7.92
C THR A 14 9.39 8.70 -8.51
N ALA A 15 8.80 8.32 -9.65
CA ALA A 15 7.68 9.03 -10.26
C ALA A 15 6.40 8.87 -9.42
N SER A 16 6.11 7.64 -8.95
CA SER A 16 5.02 7.39 -8.01
C SER A 16 5.21 8.22 -6.73
N ARG A 17 6.44 8.37 -6.24
CA ARG A 17 6.76 9.24 -5.09
C ARG A 17 6.48 10.73 -5.34
N ARG A 18 6.54 11.21 -6.59
CA ARG A 18 6.41 12.64 -6.94
C ARG A 18 4.97 13.11 -7.08
N GLU A 19 4.04 12.25 -7.48
CA GLU A 19 2.60 12.56 -7.44
C GLU A 19 2.00 12.45 -6.03
N ILE A 20 2.53 11.56 -5.19
CA ILE A 20 2.08 11.33 -3.80
C ILE A 20 2.48 12.47 -2.84
N LEU A 21 3.40 13.36 -3.23
CA LEU A 21 3.90 14.45 -2.37
C LEU A 21 3.29 15.82 -2.64
N ARG A 22 2.12 15.92 -3.30
CA ARG A 22 1.43 17.23 -3.41
C ARG A 22 0.78 17.59 -2.07
N PRO A 23 1.15 18.74 -1.44
CA PRO A 23 0.41 19.25 -0.29
C PRO A 23 -0.92 19.83 -0.78
N GLY A 24 -1.98 19.03 -0.64
CA GLY A 24 -3.36 19.37 -0.97
C GLY A 24 -4.31 18.46 -0.21
N ARG A 25 -4.16 18.40 1.12
CA ARG A 25 -4.96 17.58 2.04
C ARG A 25 -6.27 18.28 2.41
N GLY A 26 -7.00 18.80 1.42
CA GLY A 26 -8.15 19.66 1.64
C GLY A 26 -9.34 19.28 0.76
N TYR A 27 -10.48 19.88 1.06
CA TYR A 27 -11.65 19.84 0.19
C TYR A 27 -11.27 20.35 -1.20
N GLU A 28 -11.33 19.47 -2.19
CA GLU A 28 -11.14 19.81 -3.59
C GLU A 28 -12.50 20.24 -4.16
N PRO A 29 -12.68 21.51 -4.56
CA PRO A 29 -13.96 21.99 -5.07
C PRO A 29 -14.37 21.17 -6.30
N GLY A 30 -15.58 20.61 -6.26
CA GLY A 30 -16.10 19.72 -7.31
C GLY A 30 -15.88 18.23 -7.07
N LYS A 31 -15.26 17.82 -5.95
CA LYS A 31 -15.14 16.41 -5.56
C LYS A 31 -16.05 16.08 -4.37
N PRO A 32 -16.58 14.83 -4.28
CA PRO A 32 -17.39 14.40 -3.14
C PRO A 32 -16.66 14.57 -1.81
N LEU A 33 -17.40 14.79 -0.72
CA LEU A 33 -16.81 14.85 0.63
C LEU A 33 -16.04 13.58 1.00
N SER A 34 -16.40 12.43 0.43
CA SER A 34 -15.71 11.14 0.56
C SER A 34 -14.37 11.07 -0.19
N TRP A 35 -14.02 12.07 -1.00
CA TRP A 35 -12.77 12.11 -1.77
C TRP A 35 -11.51 12.05 -0.90
N SER A 36 -11.50 12.77 0.23
CA SER A 36 -10.37 12.78 1.17
C SER A 36 -10.15 11.41 1.80
N SER A 37 -11.24 10.70 2.13
CA SER A 37 -11.19 9.33 2.63
C SER A 37 -10.64 8.37 1.57
N PHE A 38 -11.11 8.46 0.33
CA PHE A 38 -10.59 7.64 -0.77
C PHE A 38 -9.08 7.85 -0.99
N GLN A 39 -8.61 9.10 -0.98
CA GLN A 39 -7.18 9.41 -1.11
C GLN A 39 -6.36 8.77 0.02
N SER A 40 -6.87 8.83 1.25
CA SER A 40 -6.21 8.25 2.42
C SER A 40 -6.10 6.72 2.30
N GLU A 41 -7.17 6.05 1.85
CA GLU A 41 -7.13 4.59 1.62
C GLU A 41 -6.21 4.21 0.45
N ALA A 42 -6.12 5.05 -0.58
CA ALA A 42 -5.19 4.81 -1.69
C ALA A 42 -3.72 4.89 -1.22
N GLU A 43 -3.40 5.83 -0.34
CA GLU A 43 -2.07 5.92 0.28
C GLU A 43 -1.76 4.70 1.17
N ASN A 44 -2.73 4.25 1.96
CA ASN A 44 -2.60 3.03 2.78
C ASN A 44 -2.31 1.81 1.91
N PHE A 45 -3.07 1.62 0.83
CA PHE A 45 -2.85 0.53 -0.12
C PHE A 45 -1.46 0.58 -0.75
N LEU A 46 -0.98 1.76 -1.16
CA LEU A 46 0.36 1.92 -1.73
C LEU A 46 1.47 1.66 -0.71
N LYS A 47 1.24 1.98 0.56
CA LYS A 47 2.16 1.66 1.65
C LYS A 47 2.27 0.15 1.84
N ASP A 48 1.14 -0.56 1.95
CA ASP A 48 1.14 -2.01 2.12
C ASP A 48 1.72 -2.74 0.89
N CYS A 49 1.50 -2.22 -0.33
CA CYS A 49 2.20 -2.69 -1.54
C CYS A 49 3.72 -2.59 -1.40
N LYS A 50 4.22 -1.44 -0.93
CA LYS A 50 5.67 -1.21 -0.76
C LYS A 50 6.25 -2.14 0.31
N ASP A 51 5.55 -2.33 1.42
CA ASP A 51 6.01 -3.19 2.51
C ASP A 51 6.06 -4.66 2.07
N ARG A 52 5.07 -5.11 1.28
CA ARG A 52 5.10 -6.43 0.63
C ARG A 52 6.26 -6.56 -0.34
N MET A 53 6.46 -5.58 -1.23
CA MET A 53 7.54 -5.60 -2.21
C MET A 53 8.93 -5.62 -1.54
N ARG A 54 9.13 -4.84 -0.47
CA ARG A 54 10.36 -4.85 0.33
C ARG A 54 10.63 -6.23 0.91
N ARG A 55 9.64 -6.86 1.54
CA ARG A 55 9.80 -8.21 2.10
C ARG A 55 10.16 -9.25 1.04
N VAL A 56 9.49 -9.23 -0.12
CA VAL A 56 9.76 -10.17 -1.21
C VAL A 56 11.16 -9.94 -1.80
N ARG A 57 11.53 -8.68 -2.04
CA ARG A 57 12.85 -8.30 -2.57
C ARG A 57 13.98 -8.67 -1.62
N ASP A 58 13.83 -8.34 -0.35
CA ASP A 58 14.86 -8.52 0.68
C ASP A 58 14.84 -9.94 1.27
N HIS A 59 13.97 -10.83 0.77
CA HIS A 59 13.76 -12.20 1.26
C HIS A 59 13.60 -12.29 2.78
N VAL A 60 12.94 -11.30 3.39
CA VAL A 60 12.80 -11.21 4.84
C VAL A 60 11.78 -12.26 5.31
N PRO A 61 12.22 -13.30 6.07
CA PRO A 61 11.29 -14.30 6.57
C PRO A 61 10.29 -13.68 7.54
N TYR A 62 9.13 -14.31 7.66
CA TYR A 62 8.20 -13.97 8.75
C TYR A 62 8.83 -14.40 10.08
N SER A 63 8.73 -13.54 11.09
CA SER A 63 9.09 -13.89 12.45
C SER A 63 8.20 -15.03 12.97
N GLU A 64 8.63 -15.78 13.98
CA GLU A 64 7.80 -16.84 14.56
C GLU A 64 6.41 -16.33 15.01
N ILE A 65 6.36 -15.14 15.61
CA ILE A 65 5.11 -14.48 16.00
C ILE A 65 4.24 -14.16 14.78
N ASP A 66 4.84 -13.67 13.69
CA ASP A 66 4.11 -13.41 12.45
C ASP A 66 3.60 -14.71 11.82
N GLN A 67 4.39 -15.78 11.84
CA GLN A 67 3.98 -17.09 11.34
C GLN A 67 2.80 -17.63 12.15
N MET A 68 2.82 -17.50 13.47
CA MET A 68 1.68 -17.86 14.33
C MET A 68 0.44 -17.02 14.02
N ARG A 69 0.59 -15.71 13.78
CA ARG A 69 -0.52 -14.82 13.40
C ARG A 69 -1.10 -15.16 12.03
N MET A 70 -0.26 -15.62 11.11
CA MET A 70 -0.65 -16.04 9.76
C MET A 70 -1.45 -17.35 9.74
N GLN A 71 -1.35 -18.18 10.77
CA GLN A 71 -2.14 -19.40 10.92
C GLN A 71 -3.60 -19.13 11.35
N GLY A 72 -3.99 -17.87 11.55
CA GLY A 72 -5.36 -17.49 11.92
C GLY A 72 -5.78 -16.13 11.37
N ILE A 73 -6.76 -15.49 12.04
CA ILE A 73 -7.35 -14.20 11.63
C ILE A 73 -6.32 -13.04 11.72
N GLY A 74 -5.18 -13.26 12.36
CA GLY A 74 -4.11 -12.28 12.53
C GLY A 74 -3.30 -11.97 11.27
N ALA A 75 -3.49 -12.71 10.18
CA ALA A 75 -2.75 -12.53 8.92
C ALA A 75 -2.86 -11.09 8.37
N LYS A 76 -4.01 -10.44 8.55
CA LYS A 76 -4.22 -9.03 8.14
C LYS A 76 -3.41 -8.01 8.97
N ASN A 77 -2.97 -8.38 10.16
CA ASN A 77 -2.21 -7.50 11.06
C ASN A 77 -0.70 -7.58 10.81
N THR A 78 -0.23 -8.53 10.01
CA THR A 78 1.20 -8.73 9.74
C THR A 78 1.66 -7.82 8.58
N GLU A 79 2.69 -7.01 8.82
CA GLU A 79 3.26 -6.12 7.82
C GLU A 79 3.84 -6.88 6.62
N GLY A 80 3.50 -6.45 5.41
CA GLY A 80 3.90 -7.12 4.17
C GLY A 80 3.30 -8.53 4.01
N SER A 81 2.24 -8.87 4.75
CA SER A 81 1.45 -10.07 4.47
C SER A 81 0.62 -9.88 3.18
N PRO A 82 0.35 -10.96 2.43
CA PRO A 82 -0.57 -10.90 1.30
C PRO A 82 -1.99 -10.51 1.74
N MET A 83 -2.43 -11.01 2.90
CA MET A 83 -3.78 -10.78 3.39
C MET A 83 -4.05 -9.32 3.71
N ARG A 84 -3.07 -8.63 4.32
CA ARG A 84 -3.16 -7.19 4.62
C ARG A 84 -3.28 -6.36 3.36
N LEU A 85 -2.51 -6.70 2.31
CA LEU A 85 -2.60 -6.04 1.02
C LEU A 85 -3.98 -6.20 0.37
N PHE A 86 -4.55 -7.41 0.41
CA PHE A 86 -5.90 -7.65 -0.11
C PHE A 86 -6.97 -6.89 0.69
N ASP A 87 -6.83 -6.81 2.02
CA ASP A 87 -7.75 -6.05 2.88
C ASP A 87 -7.70 -4.55 2.57
N ALA A 88 -6.50 -3.98 2.39
CA ALA A 88 -6.32 -2.59 1.99
C ALA A 88 -6.89 -2.31 0.59
N TYR A 89 -6.74 -3.26 -0.34
CA TYR A 89 -7.35 -3.15 -1.67
C TYR A 89 -8.88 -3.12 -1.60
N ASN A 90 -9.49 -4.05 -0.85
CA ASN A 90 -10.95 -4.10 -0.69
C ASN A 90 -11.47 -2.80 -0.05
N THR A 91 -10.77 -2.30 0.99
CA THR A 91 -11.11 -1.04 1.65
C THR A 91 -11.04 0.16 0.68
N LEU A 92 -10.03 0.19 -0.19
CA LEU A 92 -9.90 1.19 -1.25
C LEU A 92 -11.04 1.10 -2.27
N VAL A 93 -11.39 -0.10 -2.72
CA VAL A 93 -12.52 -0.32 -3.64
C VAL A 93 -13.82 0.14 -3.01
N ASP A 94 -14.07 -0.20 -1.75
CA ASP A 94 -15.25 0.26 -1.01
C ASP A 94 -15.27 1.78 -0.87
N ALA A 95 -14.12 2.41 -0.66
CA ALA A 95 -14.00 3.87 -0.65
C ALA A 95 -14.31 4.48 -2.02
N GLY A 96 -13.86 3.85 -3.10
CA GLY A 96 -14.18 4.26 -4.46
C GLY A 96 -15.67 4.12 -4.78
N ASN A 97 -16.30 3.03 -4.33
CA ASN A 97 -17.73 2.82 -4.49
C ASN A 97 -18.58 3.88 -3.77
N ARG A 98 -18.06 4.51 -2.69
CA ARG A 98 -18.70 5.63 -1.97
C ARG A 98 -18.53 7.01 -2.66
N LEU A 99 -17.81 7.07 -3.79
CA LEU A 99 -17.67 8.30 -4.59
C LEU A 99 -18.75 8.43 -5.67
N HIS A 100 -19.43 7.33 -6.01
CA HIS A 100 -20.54 7.28 -6.95
C HIS A 100 -21.87 7.41 -6.20
#